data_AF-A0A442SGQ8-F1
#
_entry.id   AF-A0A442SGQ8-F1
#
_cell.length_a   1.000
_cell.length_b   1.000
_cell.length_c   1.000
_cell.angle_alpha   90.00
_cell.angle_beta   90.00
_cell.angle_gamma   90.00
#
_symmetry.space_group_name_H-M   'P 1'
#
loop_
_entity.id
_entity.type
_entity.pdbx_description
1 polymer ?
#
loop_
_entity_poly.entity_id
_entity_poly.type
_entity_poly.pdbx_seq_one_letter_code
_entity_poly.pdbx_strand_id
1 'polypeptide(L)'
;MARRTTTTPTSDTRRRALLHGYRSGLEERIAAELAAKGIHVVFEGLKVFYTPPVKTRSYTNDFPLPNGILVETKGRFVTEDRQKHKAIKAEHPDLDVRFVFSNSKTKLSKGSKTTYAKWCDDYGFLWADKSIPDAWLNEPPCPRRLAALERASKKPKA
;
A
#
# COMPACT_ATOMS: atom_id res chain seq x y z
N MET A 1 12.06 -16.12 -31.62
CA MET A 1 12.79 -16.81 -30.54
C MET A 1 11.85 -17.04 -29.37
N ALA A 2 11.42 -18.28 -29.13
CA ALA A 2 10.44 -18.61 -28.10
C ALA A 2 11.10 -18.69 -26.71
N ARG A 3 10.54 -17.96 -25.73
CA ARG A 3 11.01 -17.96 -24.34
C ARG A 3 10.60 -19.28 -23.67
N ARG A 4 11.56 -20.12 -23.31
CA ARG A 4 11.33 -21.31 -22.47
C ARG A 4 10.92 -20.87 -21.06
N THR A 5 9.70 -21.16 -20.66
CA THR A 5 9.29 -21.12 -19.25
C THR A 5 9.69 -22.44 -18.61
N THR A 6 10.80 -22.47 -17.88
CA THR A 6 11.18 -23.62 -17.04
C THR A 6 10.34 -23.59 -15.76
N THR A 7 9.21 -24.29 -15.76
CA THR A 7 8.47 -24.55 -14.52
C THR A 7 9.25 -25.63 -13.77
N THR A 8 9.99 -25.25 -12.73
CA THR A 8 10.69 -26.23 -11.89
C THR A 8 9.64 -27.14 -11.23
N PRO A 9 9.74 -28.47 -11.35
CA PRO A 9 8.81 -29.36 -10.67
C PRO A 9 8.92 -29.14 -9.16
N THR A 10 7.78 -28.92 -8.50
CA THR A 10 7.71 -28.83 -7.05
C THR A 10 8.28 -30.10 -6.45
N SER A 11 9.28 -29.97 -5.58
CA SER A 11 9.90 -31.13 -4.91
C SER A 11 8.85 -31.96 -4.17
N ASP A 12 9.06 -33.26 -4.11
CA ASP A 12 8.16 -34.22 -3.48
C ASP A 12 7.85 -33.88 -2.00
N THR A 13 8.85 -33.32 -1.28
CA THR A 13 8.69 -32.74 0.05
C THR A 13 7.66 -31.61 0.11
N ARG A 14 7.62 -30.72 -0.89
CA ARG A 14 6.63 -29.64 -0.93
C ARG A 14 5.20 -30.17 -1.16
N ARG A 15 5.07 -31.27 -1.91
CA ARG A 15 3.79 -31.94 -2.15
C ARG A 15 3.27 -32.64 -0.89
N ARG A 16 4.17 -33.29 -0.14
CA ARG A 16 3.86 -33.94 1.15
C ARG A 16 3.52 -32.95 2.26
N ALA A 17 4.29 -31.85 2.35
CA ALA A 17 3.99 -30.75 3.26
C ALA A 17 2.54 -30.22 3.06
N LEU A 18 2.14 -29.96 1.82
CA LEU A 18 0.78 -29.49 1.50
C LEU A 18 -0.33 -30.50 1.88
N LEU A 19 -0.07 -31.80 1.78
CA LEU A 19 -1.02 -32.86 2.15
C LEU A 19 -1.34 -32.84 3.65
N HIS A 20 -0.34 -32.49 4.47
CA HIS A 20 -0.47 -32.35 5.92
C HIS A 20 -0.73 -30.89 6.37
N GLY A 21 -0.96 -29.98 5.43
CA GLY A 21 -1.22 -28.57 5.69
C GLY A 21 0.03 -27.71 5.96
N TYR A 22 1.22 -28.30 5.98
CA TYR A 22 2.50 -27.60 6.10
C TYR A 22 2.82 -26.81 4.82
N ARG A 23 3.41 -25.63 5.00
CA ARG A 23 3.78 -24.68 3.95
C ARG A 23 5.26 -24.69 3.62
N SER A 24 6.08 -25.38 4.42
CA SER A 24 7.52 -25.52 4.19
C SER A 24 8.06 -26.88 4.65
N GLY A 25 9.19 -27.31 4.07
CA GLY A 25 9.86 -28.55 4.49
C GLY A 25 10.44 -28.47 5.91
N LEU A 26 10.67 -27.26 6.43
CA LEU A 26 11.06 -27.06 7.82
C LEU A 26 9.93 -27.44 8.77
N GLU A 27 8.69 -27.01 8.47
CA GLU A 27 7.52 -27.32 9.28
C GLU A 27 7.24 -28.83 9.33
N GLU A 28 7.34 -29.52 8.20
CA GLU A 28 7.19 -30.99 8.12
C GLU A 28 8.23 -31.69 9.00
N ARG A 29 9.50 -31.28 8.91
CA ARG A 29 10.58 -31.85 9.74
C ARG A 29 10.34 -31.64 11.23
N ILE A 30 9.95 -30.44 11.65
CA ILE A 30 9.68 -30.13 13.06
C ILE A 30 8.48 -30.94 13.57
N ALA A 31 7.42 -31.09 12.77
CA ALA A 31 6.28 -31.91 13.16
C ALA A 31 6.68 -33.38 13.38
N ALA A 32 7.53 -33.93 12.51
CA ALA A 32 8.07 -35.28 12.68
C ALA A 32 8.94 -35.41 13.94
N GLU A 33 9.79 -34.42 14.24
CA GLU A 33 10.59 -34.39 15.47
C GLU A 33 9.72 -34.33 16.73
N LEU A 34 8.62 -33.57 16.72
CA LEU A 34 7.67 -33.50 17.82
C LEU A 34 6.92 -34.83 18.01
N ALA A 35 6.46 -35.43 16.91
CA ALA A 35 5.82 -36.74 16.93
C ALA A 35 6.75 -37.84 17.45
N ALA A 36 8.03 -37.84 17.03
CA ALA A 36 9.05 -38.77 17.52
C ALA A 36 9.34 -38.63 19.02
N LYS A 37 9.09 -37.44 19.59
CA LYS A 37 9.18 -37.17 21.04
C LYS A 37 7.87 -37.44 21.78
N GLY A 38 6.83 -37.96 21.11
CA GLY A 38 5.50 -38.20 21.68
C GLY A 38 4.70 -36.92 21.98
N ILE A 39 5.08 -35.79 21.39
CA ILE A 39 4.43 -34.49 21.60
C ILE A 39 3.44 -34.26 20.46
N HIS A 40 2.15 -34.39 20.75
CA HIS A 40 1.08 -34.16 19.79
C HIS A 40 0.71 -32.68 19.72
N VAL A 41 0.93 -32.04 18.58
CA VAL A 41 0.61 -30.62 18.35
C VAL A 41 -0.31 -30.45 17.13
N VAL A 42 -1.15 -29.42 17.17
CA VAL A 42 -1.97 -29.00 16.02
C VAL A 42 -1.26 -27.84 15.32
N PHE A 43 -0.86 -28.05 14.06
CA PHE A 43 -0.25 -27.01 13.23
C PHE A 43 -1.23 -25.88 12.95
N GLU A 44 -0.79 -24.62 13.10
CA GLU A 44 -1.65 -23.42 13.04
C GLU A 44 -2.92 -23.49 13.94
N GLY A 45 -2.90 -24.30 15.01
CA GLY A 45 -4.08 -24.58 15.84
C GLY A 45 -4.57 -23.42 16.71
N LEU A 46 -3.75 -22.39 16.92
CA LEU A 46 -4.08 -21.24 17.76
C LEU A 46 -3.78 -19.93 17.03
N LYS A 47 -4.67 -18.93 17.23
CA LYS A 47 -4.47 -17.56 16.76
C LYS A 47 -4.24 -16.66 17.96
N VAL A 48 -3.17 -15.87 17.90
CA VAL A 48 -2.88 -14.82 18.89
C VAL A 48 -3.19 -13.48 18.24
N PHE A 49 -4.15 -12.76 18.80
CA PHE A 49 -4.52 -11.42 18.35
C PHE A 49 -3.64 -10.38 19.04
N TYR A 50 -3.18 -9.38 18.29
CA TYR A 50 -2.41 -8.27 18.82
C TYR A 50 -2.74 -6.98 18.09
N THR A 51 -2.65 -5.85 18.81
CA THR A 51 -2.77 -4.51 18.23
C THR A 51 -1.37 -3.88 18.22
N PRO A 52 -0.79 -3.57 17.04
CA PRO A 52 0.49 -2.90 16.99
C PRO A 52 0.39 -1.47 17.57
N PRO A 53 1.49 -0.91 18.10
CA PRO A 53 1.48 0.46 18.63
C PRO A 53 1.16 1.48 17.52
N VAL A 54 0.35 2.49 17.86
CA VAL A 54 0.07 3.61 16.96
C VAL A 54 1.36 4.41 16.76
N LYS A 55 1.74 4.61 15.49
CA LYS A 55 2.95 5.34 15.12
C LYS A 55 2.59 6.56 14.29
N THR A 56 2.90 7.75 14.79
CA THR A 56 2.83 8.99 14.02
C THR A 56 3.91 8.99 12.95
N ARG A 57 3.55 9.30 11.71
CA ARG A 57 4.48 9.43 10.58
C ARG A 57 4.24 10.76 9.88
N SER A 58 5.30 11.35 9.33
CA SER A 58 5.18 12.50 8.46
C SER A 58 5.06 12.07 7.00
N TYR A 59 4.35 12.88 6.22
CA TYR A 59 4.29 12.80 4.76
C TYR A 59 4.83 14.08 4.18
N THR A 60 5.80 13.96 3.27
CA THR A 60 6.34 15.08 2.50
C THR A 60 5.76 14.96 1.10
N ASN A 61 5.04 15.99 0.67
CA ASN A 61 4.59 16.10 -0.72
C ASN A 61 5.75 16.53 -1.63
N ASP A 62 5.61 16.29 -2.93
CA ASP A 62 6.63 16.70 -3.90
C ASP A 62 6.55 18.21 -4.20
N PHE A 63 5.34 18.73 -4.42
CA PHE A 63 5.14 20.14 -4.81
C PHE A 63 3.94 20.77 -4.08
N PRO A 64 4.18 21.62 -3.07
CA PRO A 64 3.13 22.43 -2.47
C PRO A 64 2.89 23.68 -3.34
N LEU A 65 1.65 23.88 -3.81
CA LEU A 65 1.27 25.04 -4.60
C LEU A 65 0.83 26.21 -3.69
N PRO A 66 1.02 27.49 -4.10
CA PRO A 66 0.64 28.66 -3.30
C PRO A 66 -0.86 28.75 -2.97
N ASN A 67 -1.72 28.09 -3.74
CA ASN A 67 -3.17 28.07 -3.52
C ASN A 67 -3.64 26.99 -2.52
N GLY A 68 -2.70 26.24 -1.94
CA GLY A 68 -2.97 25.21 -0.93
C GLY A 68 -3.22 23.81 -1.50
N ILE A 69 -3.02 23.59 -2.79
CA ILE A 69 -3.01 22.25 -3.40
C ILE A 69 -1.65 21.59 -3.14
N LEU A 70 -1.67 20.33 -2.73
CA LEU A 70 -0.48 19.49 -2.60
C LEU A 70 -0.41 18.52 -3.77
N VAL A 71 0.62 18.65 -4.61
CA VAL A 71 0.82 17.72 -5.72
C VAL A 71 1.84 16.65 -5.34
N GLU A 72 1.45 15.40 -5.53
CA GLU A 72 2.31 14.22 -5.44
C GLU A 72 2.53 13.62 -6.83
N THR A 73 3.77 13.49 -7.26
CA THR A 73 4.11 12.79 -8.50
C THR A 73 4.32 11.31 -8.26
N LYS A 74 3.78 10.46 -9.13
CA LYS A 74 3.92 8.99 -8.99
C LYS A 74 4.13 8.28 -10.31
N GLY A 75 5.26 7.57 -10.39
CA GLY A 75 5.45 6.51 -11.39
C GLY A 75 4.86 5.18 -10.91
N ARG A 76 5.37 4.68 -9.77
CA ARG A 76 4.88 3.45 -9.13
C ARG A 76 3.97 3.80 -7.98
N PHE A 77 2.76 3.25 -7.96
CA PHE A 77 1.78 3.53 -6.90
C PHE A 77 1.46 2.26 -6.11
N VAL A 78 2.28 1.97 -5.10
CA VAL A 78 2.22 0.73 -4.33
C VAL A 78 1.13 0.75 -3.26
N THR A 79 0.83 -0.41 -2.67
CA THR A 79 -0.20 -0.54 -1.63
C THR A 79 0.06 0.35 -0.42
N GLU A 80 1.31 0.44 0.03
CA GLU A 80 1.69 1.26 1.18
C GLU A 80 1.40 2.75 0.94
N ASP A 81 1.72 3.28 -0.25
CA ASP A 81 1.39 4.65 -0.63
C ASP A 81 -0.12 4.91 -0.62
N ARG A 82 -0.91 3.97 -1.12
CA ARG A 82 -2.37 4.11 -1.16
C ARG A 82 -2.97 4.13 0.25
N GLN A 83 -2.50 3.23 1.13
CA GLN A 83 -2.96 3.21 2.52
C GLN A 83 -2.54 4.49 3.26
N LYS A 84 -1.31 4.97 3.02
CA LYS A 84 -0.81 6.25 3.55
C LYS A 84 -1.74 7.41 3.18
N HIS A 85 -2.08 7.58 1.91
CA HIS A 85 -2.94 8.70 1.49
C HIS A 85 -4.39 8.56 1.97
N LYS A 86 -4.91 7.34 2.10
CA LYS A 86 -6.21 7.12 2.76
C LYS A 86 -6.19 7.56 4.23
N ALA A 87 -5.14 7.21 4.97
CA ALA A 87 -5.00 7.62 6.36
C ALA A 87 -4.87 9.16 6.49
N ILE A 88 -4.00 9.78 5.67
CA ILE A 88 -3.86 11.24 5.64
C ILE A 88 -5.20 11.93 5.35
N LYS A 89 -5.97 11.45 4.38
CA LYS A 89 -7.27 12.02 4.05
C LYS A 89 -8.30 11.82 5.17
N ALA A 90 -8.23 10.71 5.90
CA ALA A 90 -9.11 10.47 7.04
C ALA A 90 -8.76 11.39 8.23
N GLU A 91 -7.48 11.60 8.52
CA GLU A 91 -7.01 12.46 9.61
C GLU A 91 -7.07 13.95 9.27
N HIS A 92 -6.91 14.29 7.98
CA HIS A 92 -6.85 15.66 7.48
C HIS A 92 -7.74 15.84 6.22
N PRO A 93 -9.07 15.78 6.36
CA PRO A 93 -10.00 15.80 5.22
C PRO A 93 -9.98 17.11 4.41
N ASP A 94 -9.48 18.20 5.00
CA ASP A 94 -9.36 19.50 4.34
C ASP A 94 -8.05 19.67 3.54
N LEU A 95 -7.10 18.73 3.62
CA LEU A 95 -5.92 18.75 2.75
C LEU A 95 -6.32 18.36 1.32
N ASP A 96 -5.98 19.21 0.35
CA ASP A 96 -6.20 18.94 -1.06
C ASP A 96 -4.96 18.29 -1.68
N VAL A 97 -4.86 16.96 -1.57
CA VAL A 97 -3.80 16.18 -2.19
C VAL A 97 -4.25 15.71 -3.56
N ARG A 98 -3.42 15.95 -4.58
CA ARG A 98 -3.65 15.55 -5.96
C ARG A 98 -2.47 14.80 -6.53
N PHE A 99 -2.73 13.92 -7.48
CA PHE A 99 -1.68 13.08 -8.07
C PHE A 99 -1.36 13.46 -9.51
N VAL A 100 -0.08 13.49 -9.85
CA VAL A 100 0.37 13.51 -11.25
C VAL A 100 1.08 12.20 -11.53
N PHE A 101 0.45 11.34 -12.34
CA PHE A 101 1.00 10.03 -12.67
C PHE A 101 1.87 10.08 -13.93
N SER A 102 2.87 9.21 -14.04
CA SER A 102 3.51 8.98 -15.33
C SER A 102 2.55 8.31 -16.32
N ASN A 103 1.68 7.42 -15.81
CA ASN A 103 0.58 6.79 -16.54
C ASN A 103 -0.50 6.28 -15.57
N SER A 104 -1.60 7.01 -15.45
CA SER A 104 -2.76 6.74 -14.62
C SER A 104 -3.52 5.47 -15.00
N LYS A 105 -3.39 5.00 -16.25
CA LYS A 105 -3.99 3.76 -16.75
C LYS A 105 -3.27 2.51 -16.24
N THR A 106 -2.13 2.67 -15.57
CA THR A 106 -1.40 1.57 -14.95
C THR A 106 -2.28 0.88 -13.91
N LYS A 107 -2.28 -0.45 -13.92
CA LYS A 107 -3.02 -1.28 -12.96
C LYS A 107 -2.31 -1.31 -11.60
N LEU A 108 -3.07 -1.37 -10.51
CA LEU A 108 -2.54 -1.44 -9.14
C LEU A 108 -1.58 -2.61 -8.91
N SER A 109 -1.78 -3.70 -9.64
CA SER A 109 -0.92 -4.88 -9.69
C SER A 109 -1.18 -5.62 -11.00
N LYS A 110 -0.32 -6.59 -11.34
CA LYS A 110 -0.44 -7.38 -12.59
C LYS A 110 -1.82 -8.02 -12.78
N GLY A 111 -2.47 -8.46 -11.70
CA GLY A 111 -3.80 -9.09 -11.72
C GLY A 111 -4.97 -8.13 -11.47
N SER A 112 -4.71 -6.86 -11.16
CA SER A 112 -5.77 -5.91 -10.83
C SER A 112 -6.60 -5.51 -12.06
N LYS A 113 -7.92 -5.41 -11.89
CA LYS A 113 -8.80 -4.73 -12.85
C LYS A 113 -8.84 -3.21 -12.62
N THR A 114 -8.45 -2.76 -11.44
CA THR A 114 -8.41 -1.35 -11.02
C THR A 114 -7.11 -0.69 -11.46
N THR A 115 -7.21 0.50 -12.06
CA THR A 115 -6.10 1.37 -12.44
C THR A 115 -5.79 2.40 -11.34
N TYR A 116 -4.70 3.16 -11.49
CA TYR A 116 -4.38 4.25 -10.57
C TYR A 116 -5.46 5.33 -10.61
N ALA A 117 -5.87 5.76 -11.82
CA ALA A 117 -6.99 6.67 -12.05
C ALA A 117 -8.25 6.22 -11.31
N LYS A 118 -8.69 4.97 -11.56
CA LYS A 118 -9.90 4.45 -10.92
C LYS A 118 -9.79 4.43 -9.40
N TRP A 119 -8.61 4.11 -8.86
CA TRP A 119 -8.40 4.18 -7.42
C TRP A 119 -8.55 5.62 -6.91
N CYS A 120 -7.98 6.61 -7.60
CA CYS A 120 -8.16 8.01 -7.22
C CYS A 120 -9.63 8.42 -7.26
N ASP A 121 -10.38 8.04 -8.31
CA ASP A 121 -11.81 8.32 -8.44
C ASP A 121 -12.62 7.68 -7.29
N ASP A 122 -12.39 6.39 -7.01
CA ASP A 122 -13.09 5.63 -5.96
C ASP A 122 -12.86 6.23 -4.55
N TYR A 123 -11.72 6.91 -4.33
CA TYR A 123 -11.35 7.52 -3.04
C TYR A 123 -11.40 9.06 -3.05
N GLY A 124 -11.86 9.68 -4.13
CA GLY A 124 -12.04 11.12 -4.27
C GLY A 124 -10.73 11.92 -4.25
N PHE A 125 -9.69 11.44 -4.94
CA PHE A 125 -8.47 12.21 -5.21
C PHE A 125 -8.49 12.70 -6.65
N LEU A 126 -8.17 13.98 -6.86
CA LEU A 126 -7.96 14.50 -8.21
C LEU A 126 -6.61 14.03 -8.74
N TRP A 127 -6.55 13.77 -10.04
CA TRP A 127 -5.35 13.26 -10.68
C TRP A 127 -5.19 13.79 -12.11
N ALA A 128 -3.96 13.74 -12.60
CA ALA A 128 -3.58 14.06 -13.98
C ALA A 128 -2.44 13.15 -14.46
N ASP A 129 -2.14 13.20 -15.75
CA ASP A 129 -1.02 12.46 -16.35
C ASP A 129 0.09 13.42 -16.80
N LYS A 130 1.33 13.06 -16.51
CA LYS A 130 2.61 13.66 -16.96
C LYS A 130 2.91 15.07 -16.48
N SER A 131 1.92 15.94 -16.35
CA SER A 131 2.10 17.34 -15.95
C SER A 131 0.96 17.82 -15.06
N ILE A 132 1.25 18.87 -14.27
CA ILE A 132 0.24 19.59 -13.49
C ILE A 132 -0.64 20.37 -14.48
N PRO A 133 -1.97 20.19 -14.48
CA PRO A 133 -2.86 20.97 -15.33
C PRO A 133 -2.87 22.45 -14.95
N ASP A 134 -2.92 23.35 -15.95
CA ASP A 134 -3.04 24.80 -15.72
C ASP A 134 -4.29 25.14 -14.89
N ALA A 135 -5.36 24.36 -15.01
CA ALA A 135 -6.56 24.51 -14.19
C ALA A 135 -6.25 24.44 -12.69
N TRP A 136 -5.30 23.59 -12.26
CA TRP A 136 -4.91 23.49 -10.85
C TRP A 136 -4.00 24.65 -10.43
N LEU A 137 -3.13 25.11 -11.34
CA LEU A 137 -2.23 26.25 -11.09
C LEU A 137 -3.01 27.56 -10.95
N ASN A 138 -4.09 27.71 -11.73
CA ASN A 138 -4.93 28.90 -11.76
C ASN A 138 -6.10 28.87 -10.77
N GLU A 139 -6.24 27.80 -9.97
CA GLU A 139 -7.23 27.76 -8.90
C GLU A 139 -6.92 28.85 -7.85
N PRO A 140 -7.93 29.63 -7.40
CA PRO A 140 -7.71 30.65 -6.41
C PRO A 140 -7.25 30.05 -5.08
N PRO A 141 -6.43 30.76 -4.30
CA PRO A 141 -6.07 30.33 -2.96
C PRO A 141 -7.31 30.05 -2.12
N CYS A 142 -7.35 28.86 -1.50
CA CYS A 142 -8.46 28.46 -0.65
C CYS A 142 -8.04 28.59 0.82
N PRO A 143 -8.65 29.50 1.61
CA PRO A 143 -8.30 29.67 3.02
C PRO A 143 -8.43 28.39 3.84
N ARG A 144 -9.41 27.53 3.51
CA ARG A 144 -9.60 26.24 4.19
C ARG A 144 -8.42 25.29 3.98
N ARG A 145 -7.93 25.17 2.74
CA ARG A 145 -6.75 24.32 2.40
C ARG A 145 -5.50 24.83 3.09
N LEU A 146 -5.27 26.15 3.03
CA LEU A 146 -4.12 26.79 3.65
C LEU A 146 -4.11 26.63 5.17
N ALA A 147 -5.25 26.83 5.82
CA ALA A 147 -5.39 26.61 7.26
C ALA A 147 -5.17 25.13 7.63
N ALA A 148 -5.62 24.19 6.80
CA ALA A 148 -5.37 22.76 7.02
C ALA A 148 -3.88 22.40 6.92
N LEU A 149 -3.17 22.97 5.95
CA LEU A 149 -1.72 22.82 5.80
C LEU A 149 -0.96 23.36 7.02
N GLU A 150 -1.36 24.53 7.52
CA GLU A 150 -0.74 25.12 8.70
C GLU A 150 -0.95 24.25 9.95
N ARG A 151 -2.13 23.65 10.11
CA ARG A 151 -2.41 22.72 11.21
C ARG A 151 -1.59 21.43 11.09
N ALA A 152 -1.53 20.85 9.89
CA ALA A 152 -0.88 19.56 9.65
C ALA A 152 0.66 19.62 9.68
N SER A 153 1.25 20.79 9.38
CA SER A 153 2.71 20.97 9.38
C SER A 153 3.32 21.13 10.77
N LYS A 154 2.50 21.38 11.80
CA LYS A 154 2.96 21.49 13.19
C LYS A 154 3.27 20.09 13.73
N LYS A 155 4.53 19.84 14.09
CA LYS A 155 4.94 18.58 14.73
C LYS A 155 4.11 18.40 16.00
N PRO A 156 3.45 17.24 16.20
CA PRO A 156 2.69 17.01 17.42
C PRO A 156 3.63 17.13 18.63
N LYS A 157 3.19 17.87 19.64
CA LYS A 157 3.91 17.92 20.93
C LYS A 157 3.85 16.52 21.53
N ALA A 158 5.02 16.04 21.97
CA ALA A 158 5.17 14.75 22.64
C ALA A 158 4.43 14.74 23.97
#